data_AF-A0A1A8W939-F1
#
_entry.id   AF-A0A1A8W939-F1
#
_cell.length_a   1.000
_cell.length_b   1.000
_cell.length_c   1.000
_cell.angle_alpha   90.00
_cell.angle_beta   90.00
_cell.angle_gamma   90.00
#
_symmetry.space_group_name_H-M   'P 1'
#
loop_
_entity.id
_entity.type
_entity.pdbx_description
1 polymer ?
#
loop_
_entity_poly.entity_id
_entity_poly.type
_entity_poly.pdbx_seq_one_letter_code
_entity_poly.pdbx_strand_id
1 'polypeptide(L)'
;EKEINQDETNIFDNSYIYHTPVLLNEVIQVLDTSLLPRQNDKTVSNLNTDKDEMPLDRTNTLVGNDKLENVHDTNSEKLKLCNNMNYDQPISLHKQNEYLIDATLGGGGHTLEILNKFTKLKVISIDKDIEAIYYNKYKLKSYINKNRLKLIHGNYKDILFLLNYHSLPLFNSYSAILIDLGVSTHQLKSSKRGFSYKYNNILDMNMNKYTEKEYVENYINKELKKDNEIKELYATSEIEDSKKIHNILNTYNLKKLKYIIQKFGEEKKAFKIAKKIIEWRKQNGKIVTTFDLKNIILSTCKNNYKSNNK
;
A
#
# COMPACT_ATOMS: atom_id res chain seq x y z
N GLU A 1 38.52 12.72 -25.13
CA GLU A 1 37.99 12.66 -23.76
C GLU A 1 37.23 13.95 -23.51
N LYS A 2 35.93 13.87 -23.21
CA LYS A 2 35.14 15.01 -22.74
C LYS A 2 34.42 14.54 -21.49
N GLU A 3 34.72 15.22 -20.39
CA GLU A 3 34.22 14.99 -19.04
C GLU A 3 32.70 14.86 -19.03
N ILE A 4 32.25 13.74 -18.47
CA ILE A 4 30.86 13.52 -18.11
C ILE A 4 30.63 14.35 -16.85
N ASN A 5 29.86 15.43 -17.00
CA ASN A 5 29.41 16.29 -15.91
C ASN A 5 28.78 15.43 -14.80
N GLN A 6 29.39 15.44 -13.62
CA GLN A 6 29.07 14.60 -12.47
C GLN A 6 28.03 15.23 -11.51
N ASP A 7 27.24 16.20 -11.97
CA ASP A 7 26.31 16.98 -11.14
C ASP A 7 24.83 16.86 -11.56
N GLU A 8 24.34 15.65 -11.88
CA GLU A 8 22.92 15.34 -11.63
C GLU A 8 22.75 15.04 -10.14
N THR A 9 22.81 16.12 -9.34
CA THR A 9 22.66 16.11 -7.89
C THR A 9 21.48 15.24 -7.47
N ASN A 10 21.72 14.31 -6.53
CA ASN A 10 20.72 13.36 -6.04
C ASN A 10 19.53 14.12 -5.41
N ILE A 11 18.45 14.29 -6.17
CA ILE A 11 17.28 15.15 -5.87
C ILE A 11 16.43 14.58 -4.72
N PHE A 12 16.68 13.33 -4.36
CA PHE A 12 16.03 12.61 -3.28
C PHE A 12 16.93 12.63 -2.04
N ASP A 13 16.39 13.03 -0.89
CA ASP A 13 17.17 13.12 0.33
C ASP A 13 17.65 11.75 0.83
N ASN A 14 18.53 11.76 1.85
CA ASN A 14 19.07 10.54 2.45
C ASN A 14 18.01 9.61 3.09
N SER A 15 16.74 10.01 3.17
CA SER A 15 15.67 9.11 3.62
C SER A 15 15.35 8.02 2.58
N TYR A 16 15.77 8.20 1.33
CA TYR A 16 15.70 7.20 0.25
C TYR A 16 16.82 6.14 0.31
N ILE A 17 17.59 6.06 1.40
CA ILE A 17 18.54 4.95 1.62
C ILE A 17 17.75 3.68 1.91
N TYR A 18 17.68 2.79 0.91
CA TYR A 18 17.04 1.50 1.02
C TYR A 18 18.01 0.44 1.53
N HIS A 19 17.55 -0.26 2.57
CA HIS A 19 18.05 -1.57 2.91
C HIS A 19 17.22 -2.59 2.12
N THR A 20 17.87 -3.50 1.42
CA THR A 20 17.24 -4.67 0.79
C THR A 20 16.49 -5.46 1.89
N PRO A 21 15.15 -5.64 1.83
CA PRO A 21 14.44 -6.22 2.96
C PRO A 21 14.15 -7.72 2.78
N VAL A 22 14.62 -8.49 3.76
CA VAL A 22 14.03 -9.63 4.50
C VAL A 22 13.31 -10.78 3.78
N LEU A 23 12.79 -10.65 2.56
CA LEU A 23 12.03 -11.73 1.89
C LEU A 23 12.41 -11.93 0.42
N LEU A 24 13.44 -11.23 -0.06
CA LEU A 24 13.83 -11.29 -1.47
C LEU A 24 14.14 -12.72 -1.93
N ASN A 25 14.89 -13.48 -1.12
CA ASN A 25 15.25 -14.85 -1.45
C ASN A 25 14.02 -15.76 -1.49
N GLU A 26 13.04 -15.55 -0.62
CA GLU A 26 11.80 -16.34 -0.58
C GLU A 26 10.92 -16.06 -1.80
N VAL A 27 10.73 -14.78 -2.14
CA VAL A 27 10.00 -14.37 -3.35
C VAL A 27 10.68 -14.93 -4.59
N ILE A 28 12.01 -14.81 -4.66
CA ILE A 28 12.79 -15.34 -5.78
C ILE A 28 12.69 -16.87 -5.86
N GLN A 29 12.75 -17.59 -4.74
CA GLN A 29 12.61 -19.06 -4.71
C GLN A 29 11.23 -19.50 -5.20
N VAL A 30 10.16 -18.80 -4.81
CA VAL A 30 8.79 -19.08 -5.30
C VAL A 30 8.71 -18.86 -6.82
N LEU A 31 9.30 -17.76 -7.32
CA LEU A 31 9.36 -17.49 -8.75
C LEU A 31 10.18 -18.56 -9.49
N ASP A 32 11.37 -18.90 -9.02
CA ASP A 32 12.25 -19.91 -9.62
C ASP A 32 11.58 -21.31 -9.64
N THR A 33 10.89 -21.70 -8.58
CA THR A 33 10.19 -23.00 -8.51
C THR A 33 8.95 -23.05 -9.40
N SER A 34 8.25 -21.92 -9.59
CA SER A 34 7.16 -21.79 -10.55
C SER A 34 7.62 -21.74 -12.01
N LEU A 35 8.89 -21.41 -12.24
CA LEU A 35 9.55 -21.34 -13.56
C LEU A 35 10.05 -22.69 -14.07
N LEU A 36 10.09 -23.73 -13.21
CA LEU A 36 10.50 -25.06 -13.63
C LEU A 36 9.30 -25.81 -14.25
N PRO A 37 9.44 -26.41 -15.45
CA PRO A 37 8.41 -27.27 -15.99
C PRO A 37 8.19 -28.45 -15.03
N ARG A 38 6.97 -28.58 -14.49
CA ARG A 38 6.58 -29.79 -13.75
C ARG A 38 6.67 -30.97 -14.72
N GLN A 39 7.56 -31.91 -14.44
CA GLN A 39 7.59 -33.17 -15.17
C GLN A 39 6.23 -33.85 -15.00
N ASN A 40 5.66 -34.30 -16.12
CA ASN A 40 4.36 -34.96 -16.21
C ASN A 40 4.13 -35.95 -15.06
N ASP A 41 3.23 -35.61 -14.13
CA ASP A 41 2.67 -36.60 -13.22
C ASP A 41 1.85 -37.58 -14.06
N LYS A 42 2.33 -38.82 -14.06
CA LYS A 42 1.69 -39.95 -14.71
C LYS A 42 0.25 -40.07 -14.20
N THR A 43 -0.68 -40.18 -15.13
CA THR A 43 -2.04 -40.62 -14.89
C THR A 43 -2.03 -41.96 -14.14
N VAL A 44 -2.32 -41.91 -12.83
CA VAL A 44 -2.77 -43.10 -12.11
C VAL A 44 -4.26 -43.20 -12.36
N SER A 45 -4.59 -44.07 -13.31
CA SER A 45 -5.95 -44.56 -13.52
C SER A 45 -6.24 -45.71 -12.54
N ASN A 46 -7.48 -45.71 -12.07
CA ASN A 46 -8.31 -46.83 -11.61
C ASN A 46 -8.48 -47.16 -10.11
N LEU A 47 -9.78 -47.34 -9.79
CA LEU A 47 -10.42 -48.12 -8.71
C LEU A 47 -10.49 -47.40 -7.34
N ASN A 48 -11.64 -47.16 -6.71
CA ASN A 48 -12.89 -47.91 -6.67
C ASN A 48 -14.15 -47.08 -6.35
N THR A 49 -15.27 -47.55 -6.87
CA THR A 49 -16.66 -47.21 -6.53
C THR A 49 -17.06 -47.71 -5.15
N ASP A 50 -17.89 -46.95 -4.43
CA ASP A 50 -19.06 -47.37 -3.61
C ASP A 50 -19.61 -46.11 -2.92
N LYS A 51 -20.75 -45.56 -3.38
CA LYS A 51 -22.11 -45.76 -2.85
C LYS A 51 -22.20 -45.63 -1.32
N ASP A 52 -22.74 -44.51 -0.85
CA ASP A 52 -23.85 -44.48 0.11
C ASP A 52 -24.55 -43.11 0.09
N GLU A 53 -25.88 -43.16 0.03
CA GLU A 53 -26.83 -42.04 -0.07
C GLU A 53 -27.24 -41.49 1.32
N MET A 54 -27.38 -40.15 1.39
CA MET A 54 -28.46 -39.34 2.01
C MET A 54 -28.78 -39.46 3.54
N PRO A 55 -29.60 -38.56 4.12
CA PRO A 55 -29.51 -37.08 4.19
C PRO A 55 -29.86 -36.59 5.63
N LEU A 56 -29.85 -35.27 5.93
CA LEU A 56 -30.96 -34.67 6.70
C LEU A 56 -30.92 -33.13 6.74
N ASP A 57 -32.07 -32.63 6.31
CA ASP A 57 -32.62 -31.30 6.30
C ASP A 57 -32.79 -30.70 7.71
N ARG A 58 -32.76 -29.37 7.79
CA ARG A 58 -33.51 -28.58 8.79
C ARG A 58 -33.53 -27.10 8.40
N THR A 59 -34.58 -26.79 7.66
CA THR A 59 -35.26 -25.49 7.59
C THR A 59 -35.38 -24.77 8.94
N ASN A 60 -35.23 -23.44 8.93
CA ASN A 60 -36.16 -22.58 9.68
C ASN A 60 -36.20 -21.16 9.09
N THR A 61 -37.34 -20.88 8.46
CA THR A 61 -37.82 -19.59 7.99
C THR A 61 -38.35 -18.79 9.19
N LEU A 62 -37.99 -17.51 9.29
CA LEU A 62 -38.78 -16.51 10.01
C LEU A 62 -38.82 -15.23 9.18
N VAL A 63 -40.04 -14.91 8.76
CA VAL A 63 -40.46 -13.74 8.00
C VAL A 63 -40.57 -12.53 8.94
N GLY A 64 -40.13 -11.37 8.46
CA GLY A 64 -40.37 -10.07 9.08
C GLY A 64 -40.06 -8.97 8.08
N ASN A 65 -41.06 -8.58 7.28
CA ASN A 65 -41.01 -7.44 6.37
C ASN A 65 -40.97 -6.14 7.18
N ASP A 66 -40.04 -5.24 6.86
CA ASP A 66 -40.32 -3.81 6.85
C ASP A 66 -39.43 -3.08 5.84
N LYS A 67 -40.07 -2.16 5.13
CA LYS A 67 -39.61 -1.43 3.95
C LYS A 67 -38.40 -0.55 4.24
N LEU A 68 -37.37 -0.59 3.38
CA LEU A 68 -36.45 0.54 3.15
C LEU A 68 -35.83 0.46 1.74
N GLU A 69 -36.36 1.35 0.90
CA GLU A 69 -35.77 2.07 -0.24
C GLU A 69 -34.65 1.42 -1.09
N ASN A 70 -34.97 1.32 -2.38
CA ASN A 70 -34.07 0.99 -3.48
C ASN A 70 -32.82 1.88 -3.50
N VAL A 71 -31.67 1.29 -3.22
CA VAL A 71 -30.37 1.77 -3.70
C VAL A 71 -29.89 0.76 -4.73
N HIS A 72 -29.74 1.19 -5.98
CA HIS A 72 -29.22 0.39 -7.08
C HIS A 72 -27.87 -0.25 -6.70
N ASP A 73 -27.91 -1.58 -6.50
CA ASP A 73 -26.74 -2.39 -6.20
C ASP A 73 -25.98 -2.68 -7.50
N THR A 74 -24.92 -1.90 -7.76
CA THR A 74 -24.02 -2.04 -8.93
C THR A 74 -23.04 -3.21 -8.81
N ASN A 75 -23.20 -4.09 -7.80
CA ASN A 75 -22.32 -5.23 -7.58
C ASN A 75 -22.70 -6.49 -8.39
N SER A 76 -23.91 -6.59 -8.95
CA SER A 76 -24.31 -7.82 -9.67
C SER A 76 -23.62 -7.99 -11.03
N GLU A 77 -23.16 -6.89 -11.65
CA GLU A 77 -22.37 -6.94 -12.89
C GLU A 77 -20.88 -7.21 -12.63
N LYS A 78 -20.35 -6.79 -11.47
CA LYS A 78 -18.95 -7.06 -11.05
C LYS A 78 -18.67 -8.55 -10.81
N LEU A 79 -19.68 -9.32 -10.38
CA LEU A 79 -19.49 -10.74 -10.05
C LEU A 79 -19.65 -11.68 -11.25
N LYS A 80 -20.41 -11.30 -12.28
CA LYS A 80 -20.74 -12.22 -13.39
C LYS A 80 -19.59 -12.50 -14.36
N LEU A 81 -18.57 -11.65 -14.40
CA LEU A 81 -17.41 -11.84 -15.30
C LEU A 81 -16.37 -12.84 -14.76
N CYS A 82 -16.44 -13.21 -13.47
CA CYS A 82 -15.38 -14.00 -12.80
C CYS A 82 -15.67 -15.51 -12.72
N ASN A 83 -16.88 -15.96 -13.05
CA ASN A 83 -17.34 -17.32 -12.69
C ASN A 83 -17.05 -18.42 -13.73
N ASN A 84 -16.35 -18.13 -14.84
CA ASN A 84 -16.13 -19.10 -15.93
C ASN A 84 -14.65 -19.45 -16.20
N MET A 85 -13.77 -19.40 -15.19
CA MET A 85 -12.37 -19.88 -15.35
C MET A 85 -12.09 -21.09 -14.46
N ASN A 86 -11.68 -22.20 -15.09
CA ASN A 86 -11.12 -23.37 -14.40
C ASN A 86 -9.78 -22.99 -13.79
N TYR A 87 -9.69 -22.96 -12.46
CA TYR A 87 -8.50 -22.56 -11.69
C TYR A 87 -7.46 -23.69 -11.49
N ASP A 88 -7.72 -24.91 -12.00
CA ASP A 88 -6.91 -26.11 -11.68
C ASP A 88 -5.78 -26.44 -12.68
N GLN A 89 -5.33 -25.49 -13.49
CA GLN A 89 -4.17 -25.71 -14.38
C GLN A 89 -2.89 -25.10 -13.78
N PRO A 90 -1.80 -25.87 -13.63
CA PRO A 90 -0.53 -25.32 -13.13
C PRO A 90 0.02 -24.28 -14.14
N ILE A 91 0.27 -23.07 -13.64
CA ILE A 91 0.85 -21.96 -14.40
C ILE A 91 2.28 -22.35 -14.82
N SER A 92 2.50 -22.50 -16.11
CA SER A 92 3.81 -22.76 -16.70
C SER A 92 4.33 -21.45 -17.28
N LEU A 93 5.35 -20.82 -16.67
CA LEU A 93 6.02 -19.59 -17.14
C LEU A 93 6.90 -19.85 -18.39
N HIS A 94 6.32 -20.41 -19.45
CA HIS A 94 7.03 -20.72 -20.70
C HIS A 94 6.72 -19.73 -21.83
N LYS A 95 5.92 -18.68 -21.58
CA LYS A 95 5.61 -17.67 -22.62
C LYS A 95 6.55 -16.47 -22.54
N GLN A 96 7.16 -16.16 -23.68
CA GLN A 96 7.81 -14.87 -23.93
C GLN A 96 6.78 -13.75 -23.71
N ASN A 97 7.13 -12.73 -22.89
CA ASN A 97 6.32 -11.53 -22.56
C ASN A 97 5.35 -11.60 -21.36
N GLU A 98 5.53 -12.52 -20.41
CA GLU A 98 4.74 -12.46 -19.18
C GLU A 98 5.16 -11.29 -18.26
N TYR A 99 4.17 -10.77 -17.54
CA TYR A 99 4.30 -9.67 -16.60
C TYR A 99 4.34 -10.18 -15.17
N LEU A 100 5.14 -9.53 -14.33
CA LEU A 100 5.02 -9.58 -12.88
C LEU A 100 4.44 -8.26 -12.39
N ILE A 101 3.49 -8.30 -11.45
CA ILE A 101 2.97 -7.11 -10.79
C ILE A 101 3.67 -6.93 -9.44
N ASP A 102 4.34 -5.80 -9.24
CA ASP A 102 4.74 -5.33 -7.92
C ASP A 102 3.69 -4.32 -7.46
N ALA A 103 2.78 -4.73 -6.58
CA ALA A 103 1.62 -3.92 -6.19
C ALA A 103 1.97 -2.82 -5.17
N THR A 104 3.21 -2.79 -4.70
CA THR A 104 3.70 -1.92 -3.61
C THR A 104 5.14 -1.52 -3.90
N LEU A 105 5.35 -0.81 -5.02
CA LEU A 105 6.67 -0.45 -5.55
C LEU A 105 7.62 0.09 -4.46
N GLY A 106 7.14 1.02 -3.64
CA GLY A 106 7.92 1.72 -2.61
C GLY A 106 9.25 2.23 -3.16
N GLY A 107 10.35 1.68 -2.63
CA GLY A 107 11.71 2.04 -3.07
C GLY A 107 12.20 1.43 -4.36
N GLY A 108 11.41 0.56 -4.98
CA GLY A 108 11.78 -0.24 -6.13
C GLY A 108 12.84 -1.30 -5.85
N GLY A 109 13.05 -1.69 -4.57
CA GLY A 109 14.03 -2.72 -4.20
C GLY A 109 13.68 -4.08 -4.80
N HIS A 110 12.48 -4.58 -4.52
CA HIS A 110 11.99 -5.83 -5.11
C HIS A 110 11.90 -5.76 -6.63
N THR A 111 11.29 -4.70 -7.17
CA THR A 111 11.24 -4.44 -8.62
C THR A 111 12.62 -4.51 -9.28
N LEU A 112 13.65 -3.85 -8.72
CA LEU A 112 15.01 -3.85 -9.26
C LEU A 112 15.61 -5.26 -9.31
N GLU A 113 15.48 -6.00 -8.22
CA GLU A 113 16.04 -7.36 -8.12
C GLU A 113 15.36 -8.33 -9.08
N ILE A 114 14.03 -8.24 -9.22
CA ILE A 114 13.26 -9.00 -10.21
C ILE A 114 13.75 -8.67 -11.63
N LEU A 115 13.93 -7.38 -11.94
CA LEU A 115 14.40 -6.94 -13.25
C LEU A 115 15.86 -7.38 -13.54
N ASN A 116 16.72 -7.41 -12.53
CA ASN A 116 18.09 -7.89 -12.61
C ASN A 116 18.13 -9.40 -12.88
N LYS A 117 17.36 -10.18 -12.11
CA LYS A 117 17.38 -11.65 -12.18
C LYS A 117 16.69 -12.20 -13.43
N PHE A 118 15.53 -11.65 -13.79
CA PHE A 118 14.69 -12.22 -14.86
C PHE A 118 14.70 -11.35 -16.10
N THR A 119 15.74 -11.48 -16.94
CA THR A 119 16.02 -10.59 -18.09
C THR A 119 14.91 -10.51 -19.14
N LYS A 120 14.02 -11.51 -19.22
CA LYS A 120 12.90 -11.57 -20.16
C LYS A 120 11.56 -11.11 -19.58
N LEU A 121 11.43 -11.00 -18.26
CA LEU A 121 10.19 -10.54 -17.62
C LEU A 121 10.02 -9.03 -17.78
N LYS A 122 8.76 -8.62 -17.92
CA LYS A 122 8.30 -7.24 -17.75
C LYS A 122 7.70 -7.10 -16.36
N VAL A 123 7.89 -5.94 -15.75
CA VAL A 123 7.33 -5.63 -14.43
C VAL A 123 6.35 -4.46 -14.57
N ILE A 124 5.19 -4.58 -13.96
CA ILE A 124 4.25 -3.48 -13.73
C ILE A 124 4.30 -3.18 -12.24
N SER A 125 4.84 -2.02 -11.88
CA SER A 125 4.92 -1.62 -10.48
C SER A 125 3.92 -0.52 -10.18
N ILE A 126 3.12 -0.73 -9.13
CA ILE A 126 2.04 0.14 -8.69
C ILE A 126 2.41 0.72 -7.33
N ASP A 127 2.16 2.01 -7.13
CA ASP A 127 2.16 2.60 -5.79
C ASP A 127 1.14 3.73 -5.70
N LYS A 128 0.54 3.88 -4.53
CA LYS A 128 -0.34 5.02 -4.23
C LYS A 128 0.45 6.27 -3.86
N ASP A 129 1.71 6.12 -3.47
CA ASP A 129 2.61 7.21 -3.13
C ASP A 129 3.28 7.74 -4.40
N ILE A 130 2.90 8.95 -4.83
CA ILE A 130 3.46 9.56 -6.05
C ILE A 130 4.97 9.79 -5.93
N GLU A 131 5.49 10.00 -4.73
CA GLU A 131 6.93 10.20 -4.52
C GLU A 131 7.71 8.93 -4.89
N ALA A 132 7.18 7.74 -4.56
CA ALA A 132 7.74 6.46 -4.94
C ALA A 132 7.78 6.28 -6.47
N ILE A 133 6.71 6.70 -7.16
CA ILE A 133 6.64 6.65 -8.63
C ILE A 133 7.73 7.53 -9.25
N TYR A 134 7.84 8.79 -8.83
CA TYR A 134 8.82 9.73 -9.40
C TYR A 134 10.25 9.33 -9.07
N TYR A 135 10.52 8.89 -7.84
CA TYR A 135 11.83 8.34 -7.46
C TYR A 135 12.28 7.23 -8.41
N ASN A 136 11.39 6.27 -8.69
CA ASN A 136 11.72 5.16 -9.55
C ASN A 136 11.71 5.48 -11.04
N LYS A 137 11.01 6.55 -11.49
CA LYS A 137 11.16 7.08 -12.86
C LYS A 137 12.63 7.43 -13.16
N TYR A 138 13.35 8.00 -12.19
CA TYR A 138 14.78 8.29 -12.30
C TYR A 138 15.65 7.05 -12.05
N LYS A 139 15.47 6.40 -10.89
CA LYS A 139 16.31 5.27 -10.46
C LYS A 139 16.28 4.08 -11.43
N LEU A 140 15.12 3.78 -12.00
CA LEU A 140 14.91 2.61 -12.87
C LEU A 140 14.73 3.02 -14.35
N LYS A 141 15.18 4.22 -14.73
CA LYS A 141 15.05 4.79 -16.08
C LYS A 141 15.55 3.84 -17.17
N SER A 142 16.64 3.13 -16.93
CA SER A 142 17.20 2.17 -17.90
C SER A 142 16.24 1.03 -18.24
N TYR A 143 15.50 0.51 -17.25
CA TYR A 143 14.51 -0.55 -17.44
C TYR A 143 13.22 -0.03 -18.10
N ILE A 144 12.82 1.19 -17.76
CA ILE A 144 11.67 1.87 -18.39
C ILE A 144 11.96 2.10 -19.88
N ASN A 145 13.14 2.64 -20.22
CA ASN A 145 13.55 2.90 -21.61
C ASN A 145 13.65 1.60 -22.42
N LYS A 146 14.00 0.47 -21.79
CA LYS A 146 14.02 -0.86 -22.41
C LYS A 146 12.63 -1.52 -22.48
N ASN A 147 11.56 -0.80 -22.10
CA ASN A 147 10.19 -1.31 -22.03
C ASN A 147 10.04 -2.59 -21.16
N ARG A 148 10.88 -2.70 -20.11
CA ARG A 148 10.84 -3.80 -19.14
C ARG A 148 10.11 -3.43 -17.85
N LEU A 149 9.87 -2.14 -17.62
CA LEU A 149 9.20 -1.65 -16.42
C LEU A 149 8.14 -0.61 -16.80
N LYS A 150 6.92 -0.81 -16.30
CA LYS A 150 5.83 0.18 -16.33
C LYS A 150 5.52 0.60 -14.90
N LEU A 151 5.66 1.89 -14.60
CA LEU A 151 5.25 2.46 -13.32
C LEU A 151 3.83 3.03 -13.43
N ILE A 152 2.99 2.76 -12.45
CA ILE A 152 1.59 3.22 -12.39
C ILE A 152 1.33 3.85 -11.01
N HIS A 153 0.91 5.11 -11.00
CA HIS A 153 0.39 5.74 -9.77
C HIS A 153 -1.05 5.29 -9.56
N GLY A 154 -1.33 4.63 -8.44
CA GLY A 154 -2.66 4.11 -8.16
C GLY A 154 -2.71 3.23 -6.91
N ASN A 155 -3.91 2.84 -6.50
CA ASN A 155 -4.09 1.93 -5.38
C ASN A 155 -4.15 0.49 -5.87
N TYR A 156 -3.39 -0.43 -5.26
CA TYR A 156 -3.40 -1.84 -5.65
C TYR A 156 -4.78 -2.50 -5.53
N LYS A 157 -5.70 -1.96 -4.71
CA LYS A 157 -7.07 -2.48 -4.62
C LYS A 157 -7.81 -2.39 -5.97
N ASP A 158 -7.35 -1.50 -6.85
CA ASP A 158 -7.93 -1.19 -8.15
C ASP A 158 -7.09 -1.78 -9.31
N ILE A 159 -6.26 -2.81 -9.06
CA ILE A 159 -5.35 -3.41 -10.07
C ILE A 159 -6.04 -3.64 -11.42
N LEU A 160 -7.20 -4.31 -11.45
CA LEU A 160 -7.88 -4.62 -12.72
C LEU A 160 -8.25 -3.35 -13.50
N PHE A 161 -8.72 -2.31 -12.80
CA PHE A 161 -9.02 -1.03 -13.42
C PHE A 161 -7.76 -0.35 -13.95
N LEU A 162 -6.69 -0.33 -13.14
CA LEU A 162 -5.41 0.27 -13.52
C LEU A 162 -4.80 -0.42 -14.75
N LEU A 163 -4.86 -1.75 -14.81
CA LEU A 163 -4.40 -2.52 -15.97
C LEU A 163 -5.19 -2.15 -17.23
N ASN A 164 -6.52 -2.13 -17.15
CA ASN A 164 -7.38 -1.74 -18.26
C ASN A 164 -7.09 -0.30 -18.73
N TYR A 165 -7.03 0.64 -17.79
CA TYR A 165 -6.78 2.06 -18.06
C TYR A 165 -5.44 2.28 -18.79
N HIS A 166 -4.43 1.48 -18.47
CA HIS A 166 -3.12 1.53 -19.11
C HIS A 166 -2.99 0.62 -20.35
N SER A 167 -4.08 0.07 -20.86
CA SER A 167 -4.10 -0.85 -22.02
C SER A 167 -3.18 -2.07 -21.84
N LEU A 168 -3.11 -2.58 -20.61
CA LEU A 168 -2.38 -3.80 -20.27
C LEU A 168 -3.33 -5.00 -20.33
N PRO A 169 -2.82 -6.22 -20.62
CA PRO A 169 -3.65 -7.42 -20.63
C PRO A 169 -4.38 -7.59 -19.29
N LEU A 170 -5.60 -8.12 -19.27
CA LEU A 170 -6.31 -8.38 -18.01
C LEU A 170 -6.10 -9.81 -17.49
N PHE A 171 -5.88 -10.76 -18.40
CA PHE A 171 -5.83 -12.18 -18.08
C PHE A 171 -4.68 -12.87 -18.85
N ASN A 172 -4.27 -14.04 -18.36
CA ASN A 172 -3.37 -14.98 -19.04
C ASN A 172 -2.01 -14.41 -19.48
N SER A 173 -1.57 -13.32 -18.83
CA SER A 173 -0.32 -12.62 -19.15
C SER A 173 0.52 -12.31 -17.91
N TYR A 174 0.13 -12.81 -16.74
CA TYR A 174 0.76 -12.51 -15.45
C TYR A 174 1.28 -13.77 -14.80
N SER A 175 2.55 -13.76 -14.41
CA SER A 175 3.18 -14.89 -13.75
C SER A 175 3.03 -14.85 -12.23
N ALA A 176 3.05 -13.65 -11.66
CA ALA A 176 2.98 -13.45 -10.21
C ALA A 176 2.54 -12.02 -9.87
N ILE A 177 2.03 -11.87 -8.64
CA ILE A 177 1.72 -10.59 -8.00
C ILE A 177 2.44 -10.57 -6.66
N LEU A 178 3.32 -9.58 -6.47
CA LEU A 178 4.00 -9.29 -5.21
C LEU A 178 3.24 -8.18 -4.47
N ILE A 179 2.98 -8.38 -3.18
CA ILE A 179 2.39 -7.37 -2.30
C ILE A 179 3.20 -7.34 -1.00
N ASP A 180 3.99 -6.29 -0.80
CA ASP A 180 4.72 -6.01 0.44
C ASP A 180 3.93 -5.00 1.28
N LEU A 181 3.22 -5.50 2.29
CA LEU A 181 2.34 -4.67 3.11
C LEU A 181 3.13 -3.97 4.22
N GLY A 182 3.16 -2.65 4.17
CA GLY A 182 3.78 -1.85 5.21
C GLY A 182 3.92 -0.38 4.85
N VAL A 183 4.74 0.31 5.64
CA VAL A 183 5.22 1.66 5.36
C VAL A 183 6.64 1.58 4.83
N SER A 184 6.98 2.42 3.86
CA SER A 184 8.35 2.44 3.33
C SER A 184 9.33 3.11 4.30
N THR A 185 10.61 2.77 4.19
CA THR A 185 11.69 3.45 4.93
C THR A 185 11.68 4.97 4.70
N HIS A 186 11.40 5.40 3.47
CA HIS A 186 11.26 6.81 3.14
C HIS A 186 10.15 7.48 3.95
N GLN A 187 8.96 6.86 4.01
CA GLN A 187 7.83 7.36 4.81
C GLN A 187 8.15 7.45 6.30
N LEU A 188 8.91 6.50 6.85
CA LEU A 188 9.31 6.49 8.26
C LEU A 188 10.42 7.52 8.58
N LYS A 189 11.39 7.70 7.69
CA LYS A 189 12.53 8.61 7.91
C LYS A 189 12.19 10.06 7.56
N SER A 190 11.26 10.31 6.65
CA SER A 190 10.81 11.66 6.30
C SER A 190 9.91 12.23 7.40
N SER A 191 10.44 13.15 8.20
CA SER A 191 9.67 13.79 9.28
C SER A 191 8.41 14.48 8.75
N LYS A 192 8.47 15.06 7.54
CA LYS A 192 7.35 15.76 6.88
C LYS A 192 6.17 14.86 6.52
N ARG A 193 6.35 13.53 6.48
CA ARG A 193 5.28 12.55 6.23
C ARG A 193 4.52 12.17 7.51
N GLY A 194 5.08 12.46 8.69
CA GLY A 194 4.39 12.32 9.96
C GLY A 194 4.14 10.88 10.42
N PHE A 195 4.78 9.87 9.82
CA PHE A 195 4.62 8.46 10.23
C PHE A 195 5.40 8.08 11.49
N SER A 196 6.49 8.79 11.77
CA SER A 196 7.40 8.45 12.86
C SER A 196 7.17 9.31 14.10
N TYR A 197 7.15 8.65 15.26
CA TYR A 197 7.15 9.32 16.57
C TYR A 197 8.56 9.75 17.02
N LYS A 198 9.61 9.43 16.24
CA LYS A 198 10.98 9.83 16.55
C LYS A 198 11.24 11.30 16.24
N TYR A 199 10.59 11.84 15.22
CA TYR A 199 10.77 13.21 14.76
C TYR A 199 9.49 14.01 14.95
N ASN A 200 9.61 15.29 15.32
CA ASN A 200 8.45 16.16 15.46
C ASN A 200 8.14 16.86 14.13
N ASN A 201 6.93 16.68 13.62
CA ASN A 201 6.41 17.42 12.47
C ASN A 201 4.87 17.30 12.44
N ILE A 202 4.23 17.83 11.39
CA ILE A 202 2.80 17.66 11.13
C ILE A 202 2.44 16.17 11.12
N LEU A 203 1.39 15.83 11.87
CA LEU A 203 0.83 14.48 11.93
C LEU A 203 -0.11 14.27 10.74
N ASP A 204 0.44 13.66 9.69
CA ASP A 204 -0.26 13.39 8.43
C ASP A 204 -0.53 11.89 8.24
N MET A 205 0.52 11.07 8.21
CA MET A 205 0.43 9.61 8.06
C MET A 205 -0.31 9.14 6.79
N ASN A 206 -0.50 10.03 5.81
CA ASN A 206 -1.10 9.68 4.53
C ASN A 206 -0.02 9.19 3.54
N MET A 207 -0.23 7.98 3.02
CA MET A 207 0.64 7.41 1.99
C MET A 207 0.41 8.06 0.62
N ASN A 208 -0.80 8.54 0.33
CA ASN A 208 -1.13 9.28 -0.89
C ASN A 208 -1.23 10.78 -0.55
N LYS A 209 -0.11 11.36 -0.14
CA LYS A 209 -0.06 12.72 0.40
C LYS A 209 -0.30 13.78 -0.68
N TYR A 210 0.25 13.57 -1.86
CA TYR A 210 0.19 14.50 -2.97
C TYR A 210 -0.50 13.84 -4.15
N THR A 211 -1.32 14.60 -4.86
CA THR A 211 -1.69 14.27 -6.24
C THR A 211 -0.48 14.41 -7.17
N GLU A 212 -0.55 13.82 -8.37
CA GLU A 212 0.51 14.00 -9.37
C GLU A 212 0.73 15.48 -9.71
N LYS A 213 -0.36 16.25 -9.85
CA LYS A 213 -0.31 17.69 -10.08
C LYS A 213 0.43 18.43 -8.96
N GLU A 214 0.01 18.23 -7.70
CA GLU A 214 0.64 18.89 -6.55
C GLU A 214 2.11 18.50 -6.39
N TYR A 215 2.45 17.23 -6.63
CA TYR A 215 3.84 16.79 -6.56
C TYR A 215 4.69 17.47 -7.64
N VAL A 216 4.22 17.49 -8.88
CA VAL A 216 4.90 18.15 -9.99
C VAL A 216 5.04 19.65 -9.77
N GLU A 217 3.98 20.33 -9.33
CA GLU A 217 4.04 21.77 -9.03
C GLU A 217 5.04 22.07 -7.91
N ASN A 218 5.01 21.31 -6.80
CA ASN A 218 5.97 21.46 -5.71
C ASN A 218 7.41 21.10 -6.14
N TYR A 219 7.56 20.19 -7.10
CA TYR A 219 8.87 19.74 -7.60
C TYR A 219 9.47 20.74 -8.61
N ILE A 220 8.66 21.29 -9.52
CA ILE A 220 9.06 22.32 -10.49
C ILE A 220 9.33 23.65 -9.76
N ASN A 221 8.50 24.02 -8.77
CA ASN A 221 8.69 25.25 -8.00
C ASN A 221 9.86 25.20 -7.01
N LYS A 222 10.58 24.06 -6.90
CA LYS A 222 11.75 23.95 -6.03
C LYS A 222 12.97 24.74 -6.54
N GLU A 223 12.94 25.22 -7.79
CA GLU A 223 13.86 26.26 -8.28
C GLU A 223 13.43 27.70 -7.92
N LEU A 224 12.22 27.91 -7.40
CA LEU A 224 11.67 29.24 -7.12
C LEU A 224 10.82 29.25 -5.83
N LYS A 225 11.49 29.58 -4.71
CA LYS A 225 10.99 30.21 -3.47
C LYS A 225 10.76 29.35 -2.21
N LYS A 226 10.99 30.05 -1.09
CA LYS A 226 11.24 29.64 0.30
C LYS A 226 9.99 29.17 1.05
N ASP A 227 10.16 28.03 1.72
CA ASP A 227 9.57 27.43 2.94
C ASP A 227 8.32 27.97 3.68
N ASN A 228 7.80 29.18 3.46
CA ASN A 228 6.73 29.75 4.30
C ASN A 228 5.28 29.47 3.84
N GLU A 229 5.04 29.21 2.55
CA GLU A 229 3.67 29.02 2.01
C GLU A 229 3.05 27.65 2.35
N ILE A 230 3.87 26.63 2.61
CA ILE A 230 3.37 25.27 2.90
C ILE A 230 2.47 25.28 4.15
N LYS A 231 2.79 26.08 5.16
CA LYS A 231 1.97 26.17 6.39
C LYS A 231 0.56 26.72 6.15
N GLU A 232 0.44 27.63 5.19
CA GLU A 232 -0.81 28.32 4.86
C GLU A 232 -1.68 27.45 3.95
N LEU A 233 -1.06 26.69 3.03
CA LEU A 233 -1.75 25.72 2.17
C LEU A 233 -2.47 24.61 2.96
N TYR A 234 -1.86 24.11 4.04
CA TYR A 234 -2.49 23.13 4.94
C TYR A 234 -3.60 23.73 5.82
N ALA A 235 -3.60 25.05 6.00
CA ALA A 235 -4.63 25.76 6.75
C ALA A 235 -5.86 26.10 5.89
N THR A 236 -5.66 26.30 4.59
CA THR A 236 -6.71 26.74 3.63
C THR A 236 -7.33 25.62 2.81
N SER A 237 -6.72 24.42 2.74
CA SER A 237 -7.36 23.28 2.09
C SER A 237 -8.58 22.84 2.90
N GLU A 238 -9.78 23.20 2.44
CA GLU A 238 -11.04 22.75 3.02
C GLU A 238 -11.02 21.22 3.17
N ILE A 239 -11.10 20.80 4.44
CA ILE A 239 -10.90 19.43 4.89
C ILE A 239 -12.19 18.65 4.61
N GLU A 240 -12.28 18.06 3.43
CA GLU A 240 -13.40 17.17 3.09
C GLU A 240 -13.01 15.68 3.03
N ASP A 241 -11.79 15.32 3.46
CA ASP A 241 -11.44 13.92 3.63
C ASP A 241 -11.55 13.49 5.11
N SER A 242 -12.73 12.97 5.44
CA SER A 242 -13.09 12.45 6.77
C SER A 242 -12.14 11.35 7.30
N LYS A 243 -11.23 10.84 6.46
CA LYS A 243 -10.28 9.76 6.77
C LYS A 243 -8.86 10.25 7.11
N LYS A 244 -8.55 11.55 6.99
CA LYS A 244 -7.24 12.08 7.42
C LYS A 244 -7.06 11.92 8.93
N ILE A 245 -5.84 11.60 9.37
CA ILE A 245 -5.56 11.37 10.79
C ILE A 245 -5.89 12.59 11.65
N HIS A 246 -5.69 13.80 11.12
CA HIS A 246 -6.04 15.03 11.80
C HIS A 246 -7.55 15.09 12.10
N ASN A 247 -8.41 14.69 11.17
CA ASN A 247 -9.84 14.61 11.41
C ASN A 247 -10.15 13.52 12.44
N ILE A 248 -9.62 12.31 12.25
CA ILE A 248 -9.82 11.18 13.19
C ILE A 248 -9.47 11.60 14.63
N LEU A 249 -8.30 12.19 14.82
CA LEU A 249 -7.79 12.56 16.13
C LEU A 249 -8.41 13.82 16.72
N ASN A 250 -9.12 14.65 15.97
CA ASN A 250 -9.74 15.87 16.50
C ASN A 250 -11.28 15.80 16.57
N THR A 251 -11.94 14.95 15.79
CA THR A 251 -13.41 14.92 15.72
C THR A 251 -14.02 13.60 16.19
N TYR A 252 -13.30 12.48 16.16
CA TYR A 252 -13.92 11.19 16.52
C TYR A 252 -14.21 11.11 18.02
N ASN A 253 -15.39 10.58 18.36
CA ASN A 253 -15.79 10.35 19.74
C ASN A 253 -15.03 9.18 20.39
N LEU A 254 -15.24 9.00 21.70
CA LEU A 254 -14.55 7.98 22.51
C LEU A 254 -14.71 6.56 21.95
N LYS A 255 -15.93 6.20 21.51
CA LYS A 255 -16.23 4.86 20.98
C LYS A 255 -15.44 4.59 19.69
N LYS A 256 -15.44 5.55 18.75
CA LYS A 256 -14.72 5.44 17.48
C LYS A 256 -13.20 5.39 17.70
N LEU A 257 -12.64 6.27 18.52
CA LEU A 257 -11.21 6.27 18.84
C LEU A 257 -10.77 4.96 19.51
N LYS A 258 -11.50 4.52 20.55
CA LYS A 258 -11.23 3.25 21.23
C LYS A 258 -11.22 2.09 20.24
N TYR A 259 -12.23 2.03 19.36
CA TYR A 259 -12.34 0.97 18.36
C TYR A 259 -11.10 0.91 17.46
N ILE A 260 -10.67 2.05 16.89
CA ILE A 260 -9.50 2.11 16.00
C ILE A 260 -8.25 1.63 16.73
N ILE A 261 -7.97 2.19 17.91
CA ILE A 261 -6.76 1.89 18.69
C ILE A 261 -6.75 0.42 19.13
N GLN A 262 -7.90 -0.11 19.52
CA GLN A 262 -8.01 -1.50 19.97
C GLN A 262 -7.93 -2.50 18.81
N LYS A 263 -8.60 -2.22 17.69
CA LYS A 263 -8.73 -3.18 16.59
C LYS A 263 -7.53 -3.18 15.65
N PHE A 264 -7.00 -2.02 15.31
CA PHE A 264 -5.87 -1.91 14.38
C PHE A 264 -4.52 -1.78 15.09
N GLY A 265 -4.51 -1.25 16.32
CA GLY A 265 -3.30 -1.14 17.13
C GLY A 265 -3.10 -2.29 18.11
N GLU A 266 -4.08 -3.20 18.24
CA GLU A 266 -4.08 -4.31 19.21
C GLU A 266 -3.76 -3.87 20.66
N GLU A 267 -4.07 -2.62 20.99
CA GLU A 267 -3.60 -1.98 22.22
C GLU A 267 -4.61 -2.14 23.37
N LYS A 268 -4.18 -2.82 24.43
CA LYS A 268 -5.00 -3.12 25.63
C LYS A 268 -5.45 -1.85 26.36
N LYS A 269 -4.66 -0.79 26.33
CA LYS A 269 -4.96 0.52 26.94
C LYS A 269 -5.78 1.43 26.03
N ALA A 270 -6.38 0.92 24.94
CA ALA A 270 -7.14 1.71 23.97
C ALA A 270 -8.16 2.67 24.60
N PHE A 271 -8.90 2.23 25.62
CA PHE A 271 -9.85 3.10 26.31
C PHE A 271 -9.16 4.29 27.01
N LYS A 272 -8.04 4.04 27.72
CA LYS A 272 -7.27 5.07 28.41
C LYS A 272 -6.65 6.06 27.42
N ILE A 273 -6.10 5.57 26.32
CA ILE A 273 -5.53 6.41 25.26
C ILE A 273 -6.61 7.28 24.61
N ALA A 274 -7.75 6.68 24.22
CA ALA A 274 -8.86 7.41 23.63
C ALA A 274 -9.41 8.51 24.57
N LYS A 275 -9.50 8.23 25.88
CA LYS A 275 -9.88 9.24 26.88
C LYS A 275 -8.86 10.37 26.95
N LYS A 276 -7.56 10.05 26.95
CA LYS A 276 -6.48 11.04 26.99
C LYS A 276 -6.41 11.92 25.74
N ILE A 277 -6.73 11.38 24.57
CA ILE A 277 -6.89 12.16 23.34
C ILE A 277 -8.00 13.21 23.52
N ILE A 278 -9.16 12.83 24.05
CA ILE A 278 -10.28 13.75 24.26
C ILE A 278 -9.96 14.80 25.34
N GLU A 279 -9.32 14.40 26.43
CA GLU A 279 -8.85 15.32 27.48
C GLU A 279 -7.88 16.36 26.90
N TRP A 280 -6.91 15.92 26.08
CA TRP A 280 -5.97 16.81 25.41
C TRP A 280 -6.69 17.84 24.55
N ARG A 281 -7.68 17.44 23.74
CA ARG A 281 -8.46 18.36 22.89
C ARG A 281 -9.09 19.50 23.69
N LYS A 282 -9.63 19.19 24.86
CA LYS A 282 -10.29 20.16 25.74
C LYS A 282 -9.32 21.14 26.38
N GLN A 283 -8.10 20.69 26.67
CA GLN A 283 -7.10 21.46 27.41
C GLN A 283 -6.14 22.25 26.52
N ASN A 284 -5.75 21.68 25.37
CA ASN A 284 -4.67 22.19 24.52
C ASN A 284 -5.13 22.52 23.09
N GLY A 285 -6.41 22.28 22.75
CA GLY A 285 -6.92 22.47 21.40
C GLY A 285 -6.57 21.31 20.46
N LYS A 286 -6.41 21.59 19.15
CA LYS A 286 -6.23 20.56 18.13
C LYS A 286 -4.90 19.82 18.28
N ILE A 287 -4.92 18.51 18.03
CA ILE A 287 -3.73 17.66 17.86
C ILE A 287 -3.22 17.86 16.44
N VAL A 288 -2.02 18.44 16.29
CA VAL A 288 -1.47 18.84 14.98
C VAL A 288 -0.20 18.07 14.66
N THR A 289 0.63 17.78 15.66
CA THR A 289 1.98 17.25 15.47
C THR A 289 2.13 15.81 15.95
N THR A 290 3.16 15.12 15.44
CA THR A 290 3.52 13.78 15.89
C THR A 290 3.88 13.75 17.38
N PHE A 291 4.49 14.82 17.91
CA PHE A 291 4.80 14.89 19.34
C PHE A 291 3.57 15.14 20.21
N ASP A 292 2.55 15.85 19.75
CA ASP A 292 1.28 15.96 20.48
C ASP A 292 0.73 14.55 20.76
N LEU A 293 0.57 13.74 19.71
CA LEU A 293 0.07 12.38 19.84
C LEU A 293 1.00 11.50 20.68
N LYS A 294 2.32 11.58 20.47
CA LYS A 294 3.32 10.85 21.27
C LYS A 294 3.18 11.16 22.76
N ASN A 295 3.09 12.43 23.12
CA ASN A 295 3.01 12.88 24.52
C ASN A 295 1.70 12.43 25.18
N ILE A 296 0.58 12.47 24.44
CA ILE A 296 -0.69 11.89 24.88
C ILE A 296 -0.53 10.40 25.20
N ILE A 297 0.05 9.63 24.29
CA ILE A 297 0.25 8.18 24.47
C ILE A 297 1.18 7.92 25.66
N LEU A 298 2.31 8.62 25.77
CA LEU A 298 3.26 8.48 26.87
C LEU A 298 2.62 8.78 28.24
N SER A 299 1.72 9.76 28.31
CA SER A 299 0.97 10.06 29.55
C SER A 299 0.09 8.89 30.03
N THR A 300 -0.18 7.91 29.17
CA THR A 300 -0.97 6.71 29.51
C THR A 300 -0.12 5.59 30.09
N CYS A 301 1.20 5.63 29.88
CA CYS A 301 2.17 4.67 30.39
C CYS A 301 2.47 4.92 31.88
N LYS A 302 2.99 3.90 32.57
CA LYS A 302 3.47 4.05 33.95
C LYS A 302 4.79 4.84 33.91
N ASN A 303 5.09 5.62 34.96
CA ASN A 303 6.27 6.50 35.05
C ASN A 303 7.63 5.82 34.80
N ASN A 304 7.71 4.48 34.79
CA ASN A 304 8.92 3.71 34.52
C ASN A 304 9.12 3.34 33.03
N TYR A 305 8.30 3.86 32.12
CA TYR A 305 8.57 3.73 30.68
C TYR A 305 9.73 4.66 30.33
N LYS A 306 10.97 4.15 30.47
CA LYS A 306 12.15 4.80 29.90
C LYS A 306 11.89 4.95 28.40
N SER A 307 11.78 6.19 27.93
CA SER A 307 11.88 6.45 26.50
C SER A 307 13.21 5.85 26.05
N ASN A 308 13.16 4.83 25.19
CA ASN A 308 14.33 4.40 24.45
C ASN A 308 14.69 5.53 23.47
N ASN A 309 15.31 6.59 24.00
CA ASN A 309 16.10 7.55 23.23
C ASN A 309 17.42 6.85 22.92
N LYS A 310 17.39 5.93 21.96
CA LYS A 310 18.56 5.45 21.22
C LYS A 310 18.36 5.81 19.76
#